data_AF-X1K6Z8-F1
#
_entry.id   AF-X1K6Z8-F1
#
_cell.length_a   1.000
_cell.length_b   1.000
_cell.length_c   1.000
_cell.angle_alpha   90.00
_cell.angle_beta   90.00
_cell.angle_gamma   90.00
#
_symmetry.space_group_name_H-M   'P 1'
#
loop_
_entity.id
_entity.type
_entity.pdbx_description
1 polymer ?
#
loop_
_entity_poly.entity_id
_entity_poly.type
_entity_poly.pdbx_seq_one_letter_code
_entity_poly.pdbx_strand_id
1 'polypeptide(L)'
;LEALKKTVEAHKTLSEEEAEKKAEKTKEITEKLIDEETKKEREKQGAEKEKKSEIIEKAEAEKEKKSEKELAIERAKEETISSWEPKTKLGREVKDGKIKSIDEILDNNRKILEEQIVDSLLDIKTDLILIGQAKGKFGGGKRRAWRQTQKKTKEGNIPAFSTMAVIGDENGHVGVDIGKAKETLPARDKAIRKAKLNIIKVKSVL
;
A
#
# COMPACT_ATOMS: atom_id res chain seq x y z
N LEU A 1 52.98 -44.06 -58.19
CA LEU A 1 51.58 -43.55 -58.16
C LEU A 1 50.56 -44.58 -57.65
N GLU A 2 50.85 -45.88 -57.68
CA GLU A 2 49.92 -46.95 -57.25
C GLU A 2 49.90 -47.16 -55.72
N ALA A 3 51.04 -47.08 -55.05
CA ALA A 3 51.14 -47.18 -53.57
C ALA A 3 50.47 -45.99 -52.83
N LEU A 4 50.46 -44.81 -53.45
CA LEU A 4 49.76 -43.61 -52.95
C LEU A 4 48.24 -43.71 -53.13
N LYS A 5 47.76 -44.40 -54.17
CA LYS A 5 46.31 -44.59 -54.39
C LYS A 5 45.72 -45.63 -53.43
N LYS A 6 46.45 -46.73 -53.18
CA LYS A 6 46.01 -47.80 -52.29
C LYS A 6 45.99 -47.41 -50.80
N THR A 7 46.89 -46.51 -50.39
CA THR A 7 46.90 -45.94 -49.03
C THR A 7 45.76 -44.94 -48.82
N VAL A 8 45.39 -44.17 -49.85
CA VAL A 8 44.28 -43.19 -49.80
C VAL A 8 42.91 -43.86 -49.76
N GLU A 9 42.71 -44.98 -50.47
CA GLU A 9 41.45 -45.75 -50.41
C GLU A 9 41.22 -46.41 -49.06
N ALA A 10 42.24 -47.06 -48.48
CA ALA A 10 42.11 -47.73 -47.18
C ALA A 10 41.90 -46.74 -46.01
N HIS A 11 42.51 -45.56 -46.07
CA HIS A 11 42.30 -44.51 -45.06
C HIS A 11 40.94 -43.81 -45.19
N LYS A 12 40.37 -43.74 -46.41
CA LYS A 12 39.04 -43.15 -46.66
C LYS A 12 37.92 -44.04 -46.11
N THR A 13 37.95 -45.34 -46.41
CA THR A 13 36.87 -46.27 -46.06
C THR A 13 36.78 -46.56 -44.56
N LEU A 14 37.91 -46.67 -43.85
CA LEU A 14 37.93 -46.80 -42.39
C LEU A 14 37.41 -45.53 -41.68
N SER A 15 37.52 -44.36 -42.31
CA SER A 15 37.06 -43.09 -41.72
C SER A 15 35.56 -42.83 -41.92
N GLU A 16 34.95 -43.38 -42.97
CA GLU A 16 33.54 -43.14 -43.31
C GLU A 16 32.58 -43.99 -42.45
N GLU A 17 32.84 -45.30 -42.27
CA GLU A 17 31.97 -46.16 -41.43
C GLU A 17 32.03 -45.79 -39.92
N GLU A 18 33.19 -45.37 -39.43
CA GLU A 18 33.34 -44.87 -38.06
C GLU A 18 32.69 -43.49 -37.88
N ALA A 19 32.66 -42.67 -38.93
CA ALA A 19 31.98 -41.38 -38.93
C ALA A 19 30.46 -41.53 -38.95
N GLU A 20 29.91 -42.49 -39.70
CA GLU A 20 28.46 -42.75 -39.74
C GLU A 20 27.93 -43.30 -38.40
N LYS A 21 28.64 -44.26 -37.79
CA LYS A 21 28.26 -44.78 -36.44
C LYS A 21 28.42 -43.73 -35.34
N LYS A 22 29.40 -42.83 -35.46
CA LYS A 22 29.52 -41.67 -34.57
C LYS A 22 28.39 -40.68 -34.82
N ALA A 23 28.00 -40.45 -36.07
CA ALA A 23 26.90 -39.55 -36.45
C ALA A 23 25.55 -40.02 -35.91
N GLU A 24 25.22 -41.31 -36.04
CA GLU A 24 23.98 -41.89 -35.47
C GLU A 24 23.96 -41.80 -33.94
N LYS A 25 25.06 -42.16 -33.28
CA LYS A 25 25.18 -41.99 -31.82
C LYS A 25 25.07 -40.53 -31.39
N THR A 26 25.67 -39.60 -32.14
CA THR A 26 25.51 -38.17 -31.83
C THR A 26 24.08 -37.68 -32.03
N LYS A 27 23.35 -38.18 -33.04
CA LYS A 27 21.94 -37.84 -33.27
C LYS A 27 21.05 -38.33 -32.12
N GLU A 28 21.25 -39.57 -31.68
CA GLU A 28 20.48 -40.15 -30.57
C GLU A 28 20.78 -39.46 -29.23
N ILE A 29 22.02 -39.01 -29.01
CA ILE A 29 22.41 -38.21 -27.85
C ILE A 29 21.79 -36.81 -27.93
N THR A 30 21.77 -36.18 -29.11
CA THR A 30 21.13 -34.87 -29.28
C THR A 30 19.63 -34.90 -29.07
N GLU A 31 18.91 -35.92 -29.56
CA GLU A 31 17.47 -36.07 -29.32
C GLU A 31 17.16 -36.23 -27.83
N LYS A 32 17.93 -37.05 -27.11
CA LYS A 32 17.79 -37.22 -25.65
C LYS A 32 18.05 -35.93 -24.87
N LEU A 33 19.03 -35.12 -25.30
CA LEU A 33 19.31 -33.82 -24.69
C LEU A 33 18.19 -32.81 -24.93
N ILE A 34 17.60 -32.78 -26.14
CA ILE A 34 16.47 -31.92 -26.50
C ILE A 34 15.22 -32.30 -25.70
N ASP A 35 14.94 -33.60 -25.52
CA ASP A 35 13.83 -34.08 -24.70
C ASP A 35 14.02 -33.74 -23.20
N GLU A 36 15.25 -33.81 -22.68
CA GLU A 36 15.54 -33.36 -21.31
C GLU A 36 15.40 -31.84 -21.13
N GLU A 37 15.84 -31.04 -22.11
CA GLU A 37 15.70 -29.58 -22.07
C GLU A 37 14.25 -29.14 -22.18
N THR A 38 13.46 -29.73 -23.10
CA THR A 38 12.03 -29.43 -23.24
C THR A 38 11.22 -29.86 -22.01
N LYS A 39 11.60 -30.95 -21.35
CA LYS A 39 11.00 -31.37 -20.07
C LYS A 39 11.34 -30.38 -18.95
N LYS A 40 12.60 -29.93 -18.86
CA LYS A 40 13.03 -28.88 -17.90
C LYS A 40 12.34 -27.54 -18.17
N GLU A 41 12.11 -27.17 -19.43
CA GLU A 41 11.37 -25.95 -19.78
C GLU A 41 9.88 -26.05 -19.41
N ARG A 42 9.23 -27.20 -19.64
CA ARG A 42 7.84 -27.43 -19.21
C ARG A 42 7.69 -27.40 -17.69
N GLU A 43 8.64 -27.98 -16.94
CA GLU A 43 8.68 -27.91 -15.47
C GLU A 43 8.89 -26.47 -14.97
N LYS A 44 9.80 -25.71 -15.61
CA LYS A 44 9.99 -24.28 -15.30
C LYS A 44 8.75 -23.45 -15.60
N GLN A 45 8.11 -23.66 -16.75
CA GLN A 45 6.88 -22.98 -17.13
C GLN A 45 5.72 -23.34 -16.21
N GLY A 46 5.60 -24.60 -15.79
CA GLY A 46 4.63 -25.05 -14.79
C GLY A 46 4.84 -24.37 -13.44
N ALA A 47 6.07 -24.35 -12.93
CA ALA A 47 6.42 -23.69 -11.68
C ALA A 47 6.22 -22.16 -11.72
N GLU A 48 6.44 -21.50 -12.86
CA GLU A 48 6.16 -20.06 -13.03
C GLU A 48 4.66 -19.77 -13.08
N LYS A 49 3.87 -20.67 -13.68
CA LYS A 49 2.40 -20.57 -13.75
C LYS A 49 1.76 -20.75 -12.38
N GLU A 50 2.22 -21.74 -11.61
CA GLU A 50 1.80 -21.97 -10.21
C GLU A 50 2.15 -20.78 -9.30
N LYS A 51 3.37 -20.22 -9.45
CA LYS A 51 3.75 -19.00 -8.73
C LYS A 51 2.88 -17.81 -9.09
N LYS A 52 2.53 -17.63 -10.38
CA LYS A 52 1.63 -16.55 -10.81
C LYS A 52 0.21 -16.73 -10.26
N SER A 53 -0.33 -17.95 -10.25
CA SER A 53 -1.66 -18.21 -9.66
C SER A 53 -1.69 -17.94 -8.15
N GLU A 54 -0.66 -18.37 -7.39
CA GLU A 54 -0.58 -18.06 -5.96
C GLU A 54 -0.50 -16.55 -5.67
N ILE A 55 0.16 -15.78 -6.53
CA ILE A 55 0.25 -14.32 -6.38
C ILE A 55 -1.11 -13.66 -6.64
N ILE A 56 -1.87 -14.16 -7.63
CA ILE A 56 -3.22 -13.67 -7.96
C ILE A 56 -4.19 -13.99 -6.81
N GLU A 57 -4.19 -15.22 -6.31
CA GLU A 57 -5.01 -15.63 -5.16
C GLU A 57 -4.70 -14.80 -3.91
N LYS A 58 -3.41 -14.56 -3.62
CA LYS A 58 -3.00 -13.69 -2.50
C LYS A 58 -3.48 -12.25 -2.71
N ALA A 59 -3.45 -11.74 -3.93
CA ALA A 59 -3.90 -10.39 -4.24
C ALA A 59 -5.44 -10.25 -4.16
N GLU A 60 -6.20 -11.27 -4.60
CA GLU A 60 -7.65 -11.31 -4.50
C GLU A 60 -8.11 -11.43 -3.04
N ALA A 61 -7.50 -12.32 -2.26
CA ALA A 61 -7.77 -12.43 -0.82
C ALA A 61 -7.41 -11.14 -0.04
N GLU A 62 -6.39 -10.41 -0.48
CA GLU A 62 -6.04 -9.11 0.11
C GLU A 62 -7.04 -7.99 -0.29
N LYS A 63 -7.60 -8.06 -1.51
CA LYS A 63 -8.67 -7.16 -1.97
C LYS A 63 -9.97 -7.41 -1.21
N GLU A 64 -10.39 -8.66 -1.05
CA GLU A 64 -11.60 -9.02 -0.29
C GLU A 64 -11.47 -8.57 1.18
N LYS A 65 -10.30 -8.77 1.80
CA LYS A 65 -10.03 -8.26 3.15
C LYS A 65 -10.03 -6.74 3.25
N LYS A 66 -9.70 -6.02 2.17
CA LYS A 66 -9.80 -4.56 2.12
C LYS A 66 -11.26 -4.11 2.00
N SER A 67 -12.05 -4.74 1.12
CA SER A 67 -13.46 -4.40 0.95
C SER A 67 -14.29 -4.72 2.20
N GLU A 68 -14.04 -5.84 2.88
CA GLU A 68 -14.70 -6.16 4.16
C GLU A 68 -14.38 -5.12 5.24
N LYS A 69 -13.13 -4.64 5.28
CA LYS A 69 -12.73 -3.57 6.22
C LYS A 69 -13.40 -2.26 5.89
N GLU A 70 -13.51 -1.89 4.62
CA GLU A 70 -14.21 -0.67 4.18
C GLU A 70 -15.69 -0.73 4.56
N LEU A 71 -16.36 -1.85 4.29
CA LEU A 71 -17.76 -2.08 4.69
C LEU A 71 -17.97 -2.02 6.21
N ALA A 72 -17.03 -2.54 7.00
CA ALA A 72 -17.09 -2.45 8.45
C ALA A 72 -16.89 -1.01 8.97
N ILE A 73 -16.02 -0.24 8.32
CA ILE A 73 -15.81 1.19 8.64
C ILE A 73 -17.07 1.99 8.33
N GLU A 74 -17.73 1.70 7.20
CA GLU A 74 -18.94 2.40 6.78
C GLU A 74 -20.12 2.15 7.72
N ARG A 75 -20.33 0.89 8.13
CA ARG A 75 -21.32 0.55 9.17
C ARG A 75 -21.03 1.25 10.49
N ALA A 76 -19.76 1.29 10.91
CA ALA A 76 -19.38 1.99 12.13
C ALA A 76 -19.61 3.51 12.03
N LYS A 77 -19.37 4.12 10.86
CA LYS A 77 -19.72 5.53 10.60
C LYS A 77 -21.22 5.74 10.74
N GLU A 78 -22.05 4.93 10.10
CA GLU A 78 -23.51 5.03 10.17
C GLU A 78 -24.04 4.91 11.60
N GLU A 79 -23.53 3.96 12.38
CA GLU A 79 -23.88 3.80 13.80
C GLU A 79 -23.50 5.05 14.62
N THR A 80 -22.32 5.62 14.38
CA THR A 80 -21.89 6.86 15.07
C THR A 80 -22.72 8.07 14.69
N ILE A 81 -23.20 8.17 13.45
CA ILE A 81 -24.05 9.28 12.98
C ILE A 81 -25.46 9.12 13.55
N SER A 82 -26.02 7.90 13.56
CA SER A 82 -27.34 7.62 14.10
C SER A 82 -27.43 7.92 15.60
N SER A 83 -26.38 7.55 16.35
CA SER A 83 -26.27 7.79 17.80
C SER A 83 -25.86 9.22 18.18
N TRP A 84 -25.53 10.08 17.21
CA TRP A 84 -25.07 11.44 17.51
C TRP A 84 -26.21 12.34 17.98
N GLU A 85 -26.14 12.80 19.23
CA GLU A 85 -27.01 13.84 19.77
C GLU A 85 -26.31 15.22 19.73
N PRO A 86 -26.73 16.14 18.84
CA PRO A 86 -26.07 17.42 18.70
C PRO A 86 -26.29 18.31 19.91
N LYS A 87 -25.22 18.96 20.38
CA LYS A 87 -25.26 19.85 21.55
C LYS A 87 -25.32 21.32 21.14
N THR A 88 -24.73 21.64 19.99
CA THR A 88 -24.68 22.98 19.42
C THR A 88 -25.90 23.30 18.59
N LYS A 89 -26.17 24.60 18.38
CA LYS A 89 -27.20 25.06 17.44
C LYS A 89 -26.91 24.58 16.01
N LEU A 90 -25.63 24.66 15.61
CA LEU A 90 -25.18 24.22 14.29
C LEU A 90 -25.38 22.71 14.09
N GLY A 91 -25.01 21.89 15.08
CA GLY A 91 -25.23 20.43 15.00
C GLY A 91 -26.72 20.07 14.85
N ARG A 92 -27.62 20.79 15.52
CA ARG A 92 -29.07 20.62 15.35
C ARG A 92 -29.53 21.01 13.95
N GLU A 93 -29.08 22.15 13.43
CA GLU A 93 -29.43 22.59 12.07
C GLU A 93 -28.97 21.60 10.99
N VAL A 94 -27.79 21.00 11.16
CA VAL A 94 -27.25 19.97 10.24
C VAL A 94 -28.04 18.67 10.38
N LYS A 95 -28.31 18.20 11.61
CA LYS A 95 -29.09 16.99 11.85
C LYS A 95 -30.55 17.11 11.39
N ASP A 96 -31.13 18.31 11.50
CA ASP A 96 -32.47 18.64 10.96
C ASP A 96 -32.48 18.70 9.42
N GLY A 97 -31.32 18.67 8.75
CA GLY A 97 -31.20 18.77 7.29
C GLY A 97 -31.39 20.18 6.72
N LYS A 98 -31.34 21.23 7.57
CA LYS A 98 -31.44 22.63 7.14
C LYS A 98 -30.19 23.09 6.39
N ILE A 99 -29.02 22.61 6.82
CA ILE A 99 -27.73 22.86 6.18
C ILE A 99 -27.31 21.56 5.48
N LYS A 100 -27.14 21.63 4.16
CA LYS A 100 -26.76 20.47 3.33
C LYS A 100 -25.32 20.53 2.82
N SER A 101 -24.71 21.71 2.84
CA SER A 101 -23.33 21.90 2.39
C SER A 101 -22.47 22.47 3.50
N ILE A 102 -21.23 21.97 3.57
CA ILE A 102 -20.19 22.52 4.43
C ILE A 102 -19.80 23.95 4.01
N ASP A 103 -19.96 24.29 2.73
CA ASP A 103 -19.64 25.61 2.20
C ASP A 103 -20.48 26.70 2.85
N GLU A 104 -21.76 26.43 3.10
CA GLU A 104 -22.65 27.36 3.80
C GLU A 104 -22.14 27.68 5.21
N ILE A 105 -21.49 26.73 5.87
CA ILE A 105 -20.93 26.92 7.22
C ILE A 105 -19.66 27.75 7.15
N LEU A 106 -18.77 27.43 6.20
CA LEU A 106 -17.47 28.07 6.03
C LEU A 106 -17.60 29.50 5.50
N ASP A 107 -18.48 29.74 4.52
CA ASP A 107 -18.71 31.06 3.93
C ASP A 107 -19.37 32.04 4.94
N ASN A 108 -20.18 31.51 5.86
CA ASN A 108 -20.74 32.28 7.00
C ASN A 108 -19.78 32.40 8.19
N ASN A 109 -18.52 31.94 8.07
CA ASN A 109 -17.52 31.94 9.14
C ASN A 109 -18.01 31.33 10.47
N ARG A 110 -18.91 30.34 10.40
CA ARG A 110 -19.44 29.68 11.59
C ARG A 110 -18.43 28.66 12.10
N LYS A 111 -18.17 28.69 13.41
CA LYS A 111 -17.21 27.77 14.03
C LYS A 111 -17.80 26.38 14.24
N ILE A 112 -17.11 25.36 13.73
CA ILE A 112 -17.43 23.96 13.94
C ILE A 112 -16.84 23.51 15.28
N LEU A 113 -17.68 22.94 16.14
CA LEU A 113 -17.29 22.46 17.49
C LEU A 113 -17.55 20.96 17.70
N GLU A 114 -18.27 20.33 16.77
CA GLU A 114 -18.58 18.91 16.77
C GLU A 114 -18.03 18.30 15.48
N GLU A 115 -17.28 17.20 15.61
CA GLU A 115 -16.64 16.55 14.46
C GLU A 115 -17.66 15.82 13.59
N GLN A 116 -18.76 15.37 14.21
CA GLN A 116 -19.86 14.66 13.56
C GLN A 116 -20.57 15.50 12.50
N ILE A 117 -20.54 16.83 12.63
CA ILE A 117 -21.07 17.75 11.61
C ILE A 117 -20.36 17.50 10.28
N VAL A 118 -19.04 17.31 10.32
CA VAL A 118 -18.27 17.09 9.11
C VAL A 118 -18.48 15.67 8.60
N ASP A 119 -18.49 14.68 9.49
CA ASP A 119 -18.74 13.28 9.13
C ASP A 119 -20.12 13.06 8.48
N SER A 120 -21.10 13.91 8.80
CA SER A 120 -22.43 13.88 8.20
C SER A 120 -22.51 14.60 6.86
N LEU A 121 -21.66 15.59 6.60
CA LEU A 121 -21.75 16.46 5.42
C LEU A 121 -20.77 16.07 4.31
N LEU A 122 -19.66 15.43 4.65
CA LEU A 122 -18.59 15.09 3.72
C LEU A 122 -18.19 13.61 3.88
N ASP A 123 -17.82 12.97 2.77
CA ASP A 123 -17.01 11.77 2.85
C ASP A 123 -15.52 12.15 2.88
N ILE A 124 -14.85 11.67 3.91
CA ILE A 124 -13.57 12.21 4.34
C ILE A 124 -12.52 11.12 4.32
N LYS A 125 -11.41 11.40 3.64
CA LYS A 125 -10.19 10.61 3.72
C LYS A 125 -9.28 11.18 4.81
N THR A 126 -8.56 10.28 5.48
CA THR A 126 -7.60 10.65 6.53
C THR A 126 -6.22 10.12 6.19
N ASP A 127 -5.21 10.97 6.33
CA ASP A 127 -3.80 10.58 6.20
C ASP A 127 -2.99 11.14 7.38
N LEU A 128 -1.90 10.46 7.72
CA LEU A 128 -0.99 10.87 8.79
C LEU A 128 0.33 11.35 8.22
N ILE A 129 0.65 12.62 8.45
CA ILE A 129 1.94 13.16 8.05
C ILE A 129 3.03 12.56 8.94
N LEU A 130 4.09 12.07 8.29
CA LEU A 130 5.26 11.53 8.94
C LEU A 130 6.13 12.63 9.57
N ILE A 131 5.70 13.14 10.73
CA ILE A 131 6.41 14.18 11.50
C ILE A 131 7.49 13.65 12.44
N GLY A 132 7.53 12.33 12.64
CA GLY A 132 8.47 11.66 13.53
C GLY A 132 9.71 11.15 12.83
N GLN A 133 10.79 10.99 13.58
CA GLN A 133 12.02 10.38 13.10
C GLN A 133 12.50 9.35 14.13
N ALA A 134 12.80 8.14 13.68
CA ALA A 134 13.55 7.17 14.49
C ALA A 134 14.99 7.66 14.66
N LYS A 135 15.62 7.38 15.80
CA LYS A 135 17.06 7.65 15.96
C LYS A 135 17.84 6.50 15.33
N GLY A 136 18.45 6.73 14.17
CA GLY A 136 19.42 5.82 13.54
C GLY A 136 20.85 6.12 13.98
N LYS A 137 21.79 5.23 13.64
CA LYS A 137 23.22 5.32 14.02
C LYS A 137 23.91 6.64 13.60
N PHE A 138 23.39 7.33 12.57
CA PHE A 138 23.93 8.60 12.04
C PHE A 138 22.86 9.67 11.80
N GLY A 139 21.78 9.67 12.59
CA GLY A 139 20.66 10.60 12.36
C GLY A 139 19.83 10.30 11.10
N GLY A 140 20.21 9.33 10.26
CA GLY A 140 19.44 8.88 9.10
C GLY A 140 18.30 7.89 9.42
N GLY A 141 17.60 8.05 10.54
CA GLY A 141 16.55 7.10 10.91
C GLY A 141 15.26 7.26 10.10
N LYS A 142 14.50 6.16 10.01
CA LYS A 142 13.22 6.07 9.27
C LYS A 142 12.19 7.06 9.81
N ARG A 143 11.43 7.70 8.92
CA ARG A 143 10.30 8.57 9.28
C ARG A 143 9.16 7.77 9.92
N ARG A 144 8.47 8.36 10.89
CA ARG A 144 7.33 7.77 11.63
C ARG A 144 6.16 8.75 11.63
N ALA A 145 4.94 8.22 11.76
CA ALA A 145 3.72 9.03 11.83
C ALA A 145 3.61 9.89 13.10
N TRP A 146 4.37 9.55 14.15
CA TRP A 146 4.34 10.28 15.41
C TRP A 146 5.73 10.77 15.81
N ARG A 147 5.78 11.98 16.36
CA ARG A 147 6.97 12.56 16.99
C ARG A 147 6.94 12.27 18.49
N GLN A 148 7.99 11.62 19.00
CA GLN A 148 8.16 11.41 20.43
C GLN A 148 8.96 12.56 21.03
N THR A 149 8.41 13.16 22.09
CA THR A 149 9.07 14.17 22.92
C THR A 149 9.12 13.67 24.37
N GLN A 150 10.09 14.12 25.15
CA GLN A 150 10.20 13.73 26.56
C GLN A 150 10.48 14.97 27.40
N LYS A 151 9.67 15.20 28.43
CA LYS A 151 9.92 16.25 29.43
C LYS A 151 10.77 15.64 30.55
N LYS A 152 11.93 16.23 30.83
CA LYS A 152 12.75 15.84 31.98
C LYS A 152 12.14 16.40 33.26
N THR A 153 11.92 15.55 34.25
CA THR A 153 11.40 15.92 35.58
C THR A 153 12.23 15.23 36.67
N LYS A 154 12.08 15.65 37.94
CA LYS A 154 12.83 15.07 39.06
C LYS A 154 12.54 13.57 39.26
N GLU A 155 11.31 13.15 38.97
CA GLU A 155 10.83 11.76 39.08
C GLU A 155 11.16 10.92 37.83
N GLY A 156 11.79 11.52 36.82
CA GLY A 156 12.17 10.83 35.58
C GLY A 156 11.72 11.55 34.32
N ASN A 157 11.75 10.84 33.19
CA ASN A 157 11.37 11.37 31.89
C ASN A 157 9.91 11.04 31.59
N ILE A 158 9.10 12.06 31.30
CA ILE A 158 7.71 11.89 30.91
C ILE A 158 7.61 11.95 29.38
N PRO A 159 7.34 10.84 28.68
CA PRO A 159 7.15 10.85 27.24
C PRO A 159 5.80 11.45 26.84
N ALA A 160 5.79 12.10 25.69
CA ALA A 160 4.58 12.55 25.01
C ALA A 160 4.74 12.35 23.51
N PHE A 161 3.69 11.82 22.89
CA PHE A 161 3.61 11.57 21.46
C PHE A 161 2.76 12.64 20.81
N SER A 162 3.25 13.18 19.70
CA SER A 162 2.52 14.11 18.86
C SER A 162 2.30 13.48 17.49
N THR A 163 1.10 13.60 16.95
CA THR A 163 0.72 13.09 15.63
C THR A 163 0.10 14.23 14.84
N MET A 164 0.41 14.35 13.55
CA MET A 164 -0.23 15.30 12.65
C MET A 164 -1.14 14.53 11.69
N ALA A 165 -2.40 14.93 11.63
CA ALA A 165 -3.38 14.35 10.73
C ALA A 165 -3.78 15.38 9.68
N VAL A 166 -3.90 14.92 8.44
CA VAL A 166 -4.51 15.65 7.33
C VAL A 166 -5.78 14.92 6.95
N ILE A 167 -6.80 15.71 6.70
CA ILE A 167 -8.14 15.26 6.43
C ILE A 167 -8.65 16.02 5.21
N GLY A 168 -9.39 15.38 4.32
CA GLY A 168 -10.00 16.07 3.19
C GLY A 168 -10.88 15.18 2.33
N ASP A 169 -11.66 15.82 1.47
CA ASP A 169 -12.60 15.21 0.52
C ASP A 169 -12.06 15.21 -0.93
N GLU A 170 -10.81 15.64 -1.12
CA GLU A 170 -10.18 15.86 -2.44
C GLU A 170 -10.94 16.87 -3.34
N ASN A 171 -11.94 17.56 -2.80
CA ASN A 171 -12.84 18.47 -3.51
C ASN A 171 -12.82 19.89 -2.89
N GLY A 172 -11.63 20.36 -2.54
CA GLY A 172 -11.44 21.73 -2.04
C GLY A 172 -11.68 21.90 -0.54
N HIS A 173 -11.90 20.82 0.24
CA HIS A 173 -11.94 20.89 1.71
C HIS A 173 -10.76 20.14 2.31
N VAL A 174 -9.98 20.84 3.14
CA VAL A 174 -8.82 20.26 3.82
C VAL A 174 -8.84 20.67 5.29
N GLY A 175 -8.57 19.73 6.20
CA GLY A 175 -8.38 19.98 7.61
C GLY A 175 -7.02 19.45 8.05
N VAL A 176 -6.28 20.23 8.85
CA VAL A 176 -4.96 19.83 9.36
C VAL A 176 -4.83 20.22 10.82
N ASP A 177 -4.43 19.28 11.68
CA ASP A 177 -4.09 19.60 13.06
C ASP A 177 -3.13 18.57 13.67
N ILE A 178 -2.62 18.92 14.86
CA ILE A 178 -1.72 18.15 15.69
C ILE A 178 -2.43 17.71 16.97
N GLY A 179 -2.43 16.41 17.21
CA GLY A 179 -2.84 15.78 18.46
C GLY A 179 -1.63 15.44 19.32
N LYS A 180 -1.72 15.66 20.64
CA LYS A 180 -0.68 15.27 21.60
C LYS A 180 -1.28 14.47 22.75
N ALA A 181 -0.64 13.36 23.11
CA ALA A 181 -1.05 12.51 24.22
C ALA A 181 0.14 11.77 24.86
N LYS A 182 -0.12 11.02 25.94
CA LYS A 182 0.86 10.15 26.59
C LYS A 182 1.16 8.88 25.79
N GLU A 183 0.29 8.51 24.86
CA GLU A 183 0.36 7.33 24.01
C GLU A 183 0.11 7.69 22.54
N THR A 184 0.40 6.77 21.61
CA THR A 184 0.32 7.01 20.16
C THR A 184 -1.11 7.01 19.62
N LEU A 185 -1.96 6.05 20.01
CA LEU A 185 -3.35 5.96 19.53
C LEU A 185 -4.18 7.17 19.97
N PRO A 186 -4.19 7.57 21.26
CA PRO A 186 -4.94 8.76 21.66
C PRO A 186 -4.39 10.06 21.04
N ALA A 187 -3.10 10.11 20.68
CA ALA A 187 -2.54 11.25 19.96
C ALA A 187 -3.05 11.30 18.51
N ARG A 188 -3.16 10.15 17.85
CA ARG A 188 -3.75 10.02 16.51
C ARG A 188 -5.21 10.45 16.51
N ASP A 189 -6.03 9.91 17.41
CA ASP A 189 -7.47 10.18 17.43
C ASP A 189 -7.74 11.66 17.74
N LYS A 190 -6.96 12.26 18.64
CA LYS A 190 -7.01 13.71 18.90
C LYS A 190 -6.62 14.54 17.68
N ALA A 191 -5.64 14.10 16.90
CA ALA A 191 -5.22 14.81 15.70
C ALA A 191 -6.35 14.79 14.67
N ILE A 192 -6.94 13.62 14.44
CA ILE A 192 -8.06 13.44 13.50
C ILE A 192 -9.26 14.29 13.91
N ARG A 193 -9.69 14.20 15.17
CA ARG A 193 -10.80 14.99 15.71
C ARG A 193 -10.60 16.48 15.50
N LYS A 194 -9.42 17.00 15.85
CA LYS A 194 -9.13 18.43 15.69
C LYS A 194 -9.04 18.86 14.23
N ALA A 195 -8.48 18.02 13.37
CA ALA A 195 -8.40 18.30 11.94
C ALA A 195 -9.80 18.42 11.32
N LYS A 196 -10.77 17.59 11.75
CA LYS A 196 -12.19 17.75 11.34
C LYS A 196 -12.77 19.10 11.79
N LEU A 197 -12.49 19.52 13.03
CA LEU A 197 -12.98 20.82 13.53
C LEU A 197 -12.36 22.02 12.80
N ASN A 198 -11.14 21.87 12.27
CA ASN A 198 -10.36 22.91 11.61
C ASN A 198 -10.30 22.70 10.09
N ILE A 199 -11.45 22.44 9.48
CA ILE A 199 -11.56 22.38 8.01
C ILE A 199 -11.52 23.79 7.42
N ILE A 200 -10.77 23.89 6.33
CA ILE A 200 -10.63 25.08 5.51
C ILE A 200 -11.07 24.76 4.08
N LYS A 201 -11.74 25.73 3.46
CA LYS A 201 -12.06 25.73 2.04
C LYS A 201 -10.86 26.26 1.26
N VAL A 202 -10.35 25.44 0.36
CA VAL A 202 -9.22 25.77 -0.52
C VAL A 202 -9.80 26.15 -1.88
N LYS A 203 -9.56 27.38 -2.31
CA LYS A 203 -9.89 27.79 -3.67
C LYS A 203 -8.81 27.25 -4.60
N SER A 204 -9.19 26.34 -5.50
CA SER A 204 -8.32 25.98 -6.61
C SER A 204 -8.21 27.18 -7.52
N VAL A 205 -6.99 27.70 -7.68
CA VAL A 205 -6.68 28.71 -8.69
C VAL A 205 -6.07 27.94 -9.85
N LEU A 206 -6.92 27.50 -10.76
CA LEU A 206 -6.56 26.98 -12.07
C LEU A 206 -7.33 27.77 -13.14
#